data_AF-A0A9D9LIR0-F1
#
_entry.id   AF-A0A9D9LIR0-F1
#
_cell.length_a   1.000
_cell.length_b   1.000
_cell.length_c   1.000
_cell.angle_alpha   90.00
_cell.angle_beta   90.00
_cell.angle_gamma   90.00
#
_symmetry.space_group_name_H-M   'P 1'
#
loop_
_entity.id
_entity.type
_entity.pdbx_description
1 polymer ?
#
loop_
_entity_poly.entity_id
_entity_poly.type
_entity_poly.pdbx_seq_one_letter_code
_entity_poly.pdbx_strand_id
1 'polypeptide(L)'
;QSELDELLSERDKINQKLQRIIDEHTEPWGIKVSAVEVKFIDLPQEMQRAMARQAEAEREKRAKIIHAEGELQASEKLAQAAKIIASEPVTIQLRYLQTLTEIGTEKNSTIVFPLPIDFLQAFSGLKKSA
;
A
#
# COMPACT_ATOMS: atom_id res chain seq x y z
N GLN A 1 -11.67 -0.05 -11.31
CA GLN A 1 -13.09 0.34 -11.11
C GLN A 1 -13.97 -0.80 -11.64
N SER A 2 -13.99 -1.98 -11.00
CA SER A 2 -14.71 -3.13 -11.57
C SER A 2 -15.39 -4.02 -10.52
N GLU A 3 -14.76 -4.30 -9.36
CA GLU A 3 -15.41 -5.16 -8.35
C GLU A 3 -16.69 -4.54 -7.76
N LEU A 4 -16.70 -3.22 -7.52
CA LEU A 4 -17.87 -2.55 -6.93
C LEU A 4 -19.05 -2.46 -7.91
N ASP A 5 -18.78 -2.17 -9.18
CA ASP A 5 -19.80 -2.09 -10.23
C ASP A 5 -20.35 -3.48 -10.57
N GLU A 6 -19.52 -4.52 -10.51
CA GLU A 6 -19.92 -5.90 -10.75
C GLU A 6 -20.88 -6.40 -9.64
N LEU A 7 -20.54 -6.16 -8.37
CA LEU A 7 -21.39 -6.49 -7.22
C LEU A 7 -22.72 -5.70 -7.20
N LEU A 8 -22.71 -4.43 -7.62
CA LEU A 8 -23.94 -3.63 -7.76
C LEU A 8 -24.79 -4.14 -8.93
N SER A 9 -24.17 -4.47 -10.06
CA SER A 9 -24.88 -4.98 -11.24
C SER A 9 -25.54 -6.33 -11.02
N GLU A 10 -24.97 -7.19 -10.17
CA GLU A 10 -25.56 -8.47 -9.80
C GLU A 10 -26.82 -8.29 -8.95
N ARG A 11 -26.82 -7.35 -7.99
CA ARG A 11 -28.00 -7.07 -7.15
C ARG A 11 -29.19 -6.57 -7.96
N ASP A 12 -28.97 -5.61 -8.86
CA ASP A 12 -30.05 -5.05 -9.68
C ASP A 12 -30.64 -6.09 -10.64
N LYS A 13 -29.79 -6.93 -11.25
CA LYS A 13 -30.24 -8.04 -12.11
C LYS A 13 -31.09 -9.05 -11.35
N ILE A 14 -30.68 -9.41 -10.13
CA ILE A 14 -31.43 -10.35 -9.28
C ILE A 14 -32.79 -9.74 -8.88
N ASN A 15 -32.80 -8.48 -8.45
CA ASN A 15 -34.03 -7.78 -8.03
C ASN A 15 -35.05 -7.68 -9.17
N GLN A 16 -34.61 -7.30 -10.39
CA GLN A 16 -35.49 -7.25 -11.56
C GLN A 16 -36.07 -8.61 -11.94
N LYS A 17 -35.23 -9.67 -11.86
CA LYS A 17 -35.66 -11.03 -12.18
C LYS A 17 -36.70 -11.54 -11.18
N LEU A 18 -36.50 -11.27 -9.89
CA LEU A 18 -37.46 -11.62 -8.84
C LEU A 18 -38.75 -10.82 -8.95
N GLN A 19 -38.68 -9.51 -9.21
CA GLN A 19 -39.85 -8.67 -9.42
C GLN A 19 -40.75 -9.24 -10.52
N ARG A 20 -40.17 -9.61 -11.66
CA ARG A 20 -40.92 -10.18 -12.79
C ARG A 20 -41.62 -11.49 -12.42
N ILE A 21 -40.89 -12.42 -11.79
CA ILE A 21 -41.43 -13.75 -11.44
C ILE A 21 -42.59 -13.61 -10.43
N ILE A 22 -42.44 -12.73 -9.44
CA ILE A 22 -43.47 -12.55 -8.42
C ILE A 22 -44.68 -11.84 -9.02
N ASP A 23 -44.49 -10.79 -9.84
CA ASP A 23 -45.59 -10.06 -10.49
C ASP A 23 -46.44 -10.98 -11.38
N GLU A 24 -45.80 -11.82 -12.22
CA GLU A 24 -46.49 -12.84 -13.05
C GLU A 24 -47.34 -13.81 -12.21
N HIS A 25 -46.89 -14.17 -11.00
CA HIS A 25 -47.63 -15.07 -10.11
C HIS A 25 -48.72 -14.38 -9.27
N THR A 26 -48.61 -13.07 -9.02
CA THR A 26 -49.58 -12.31 -8.21
C THR A 26 -50.66 -11.60 -9.03
N GLU A 27 -50.50 -11.51 -10.35
CA GLU A 27 -51.48 -10.92 -11.28
C GLU A 27 -52.89 -11.56 -11.18
N PRO A 28 -53.05 -12.91 -11.05
CA PRO A 28 -54.36 -13.53 -10.86
C PRO A 28 -55.06 -13.14 -9.54
N TRP A 29 -54.32 -12.62 -8.57
CA TRP A 29 -54.86 -12.14 -7.28
C TRP A 29 -55.14 -10.63 -7.30
N GLY A 30 -54.87 -9.95 -8.41
CA GLY A 30 -55.08 -8.51 -8.55
C GLY A 30 -54.09 -7.65 -7.77
N ILE A 31 -52.94 -8.21 -7.37
CA ILE A 31 -51.90 -7.52 -6.61
C ILE A 31 -50.75 -7.14 -7.55
N LYS A 32 -50.40 -5.85 -7.58
CA LYS A 32 -49.27 -5.33 -8.38
C LYS A 32 -48.01 -5.17 -7.52
N VAL A 33 -46.91 -5.81 -7.91
CA VAL A 33 -45.66 -5.77 -7.14
C VAL A 33 -44.79 -4.61 -7.60
N SER A 34 -44.52 -3.66 -6.69
CA SER A 34 -43.80 -2.42 -7.02
C SER A 34 -42.28 -2.56 -6.98
N ALA A 35 -41.73 -3.28 -5.99
CA ALA A 35 -40.30 -3.53 -5.83
C ALA A 35 -40.07 -4.80 -5.01
N VAL A 36 -39.00 -5.52 -5.32
CA VAL A 36 -38.54 -6.70 -4.58
C VAL A 36 -37.06 -6.52 -4.25
N GLU A 37 -36.71 -6.69 -2.98
CA GLU A 37 -35.34 -6.55 -2.51
C GLU A 37 -34.94 -7.81 -1.73
N VAL A 38 -33.81 -8.41 -2.11
CA VAL A 38 -33.24 -9.54 -1.39
C VAL A 38 -32.55 -9.05 -0.12
N LYS A 39 -33.10 -9.35 1.05
CA LYS A 39 -32.52 -8.95 2.34
C LYS A 39 -31.34 -9.83 2.79
N PHE A 40 -31.55 -11.15 2.84
CA PHE A 40 -30.54 -12.10 3.32
C PHE A 40 -30.57 -13.38 2.48
N ILE A 41 -29.39 -13.87 2.13
CA ILE A 41 -29.20 -15.18 1.48
C ILE A 41 -28.39 -16.02 2.46
N ASP A 42 -28.96 -17.13 2.92
CA ASP A 42 -28.24 -18.09 3.75
C ASP A 42 -27.35 -18.96 2.86
N LEU A 43 -26.05 -18.71 2.92
CA LEU A 43 -25.05 -19.53 2.25
C LEU A 43 -24.73 -20.75 3.12
N PRO A 44 -24.58 -21.95 2.52
CA PRO A 44 -24.08 -23.12 3.24
C PRO A 44 -22.70 -22.83 3.84
N GLN A 45 -22.47 -23.28 5.09
CA GLN A 45 -21.21 -23.03 5.81
C GLN A 45 -19.95 -23.47 5.04
N GLU A 46 -20.04 -24.54 4.25
CA GLU A 46 -18.91 -25.05 3.46
C GLU A 46 -18.52 -24.08 2.35
N MET A 47 -19.51 -23.52 1.63
CA MET A 47 -19.28 -22.55 0.57
C MET A 47 -18.72 -21.24 1.13
N GLN A 48 -19.23 -20.78 2.27
CA GLN A 48 -18.73 -19.57 2.94
C GLN A 48 -17.25 -19.72 3.35
N ARG A 49 -16.87 -20.90 3.88
CA ARG A 49 -15.47 -21.21 4.23
C ARG A 49 -14.56 -21.36 3.00
N ALA A 50 -15.07 -21.87 1.89
CA ALA A 50 -14.31 -21.98 0.64
C ALA A 50 -14.07 -20.59 0.02
N MET A 51 -15.12 -19.77 -0.04
CA MET A 51 -15.07 -18.39 -0.55
C MET A 51 -14.16 -17.51 0.31
N ALA A 52 -14.24 -17.61 1.64
CA ALA A 52 -13.35 -16.88 2.54
C ALA A 52 -11.87 -17.23 2.30
N ARG A 53 -11.55 -18.53 2.17
CA ARG A 53 -10.18 -18.97 1.87
C ARG A 53 -9.68 -18.49 0.51
N GLN A 54 -10.54 -18.51 -0.50
CA GLN A 54 -10.20 -18.00 -1.83
C GLN A 54 -9.95 -16.48 -1.80
N ALA A 55 -10.85 -15.72 -1.17
CA ALA A 55 -10.73 -14.28 -1.04
C ALA A 55 -9.47 -13.88 -0.26
N GLU A 56 -9.12 -14.62 0.79
CA GLU A 56 -7.90 -14.39 1.58
C GLU A 56 -6.64 -14.67 0.75
N ALA A 57 -6.59 -15.79 0.02
CA ALA A 57 -5.46 -16.13 -0.84
C ALA A 57 -5.24 -15.09 -1.96
N GLU A 58 -6.32 -14.63 -2.58
CA GLU A 58 -6.26 -13.61 -3.63
C GLU A 58 -5.83 -12.25 -3.06
N ARG A 59 -6.33 -11.90 -1.88
CA ARG A 59 -5.92 -10.68 -1.16
C ARG A 59 -4.45 -10.73 -0.77
N GLU A 60 -3.95 -11.84 -0.24
CA GLU A 60 -2.54 -12.00 0.10
C GLU A 60 -1.65 -11.92 -1.14
N LYS A 61 -2.03 -12.60 -2.23
CA LYS A 61 -1.30 -12.51 -3.50
C LYS A 61 -1.21 -11.07 -3.99
N ARG A 62 -2.35 -10.36 -4.00
CA ARG A 62 -2.41 -8.96 -4.44
C ARG A 62 -1.59 -8.06 -3.52
N ALA A 63 -1.64 -8.27 -2.20
CA ALA A 63 -0.83 -7.53 -1.25
C ALA A 63 0.68 -7.71 -1.49
N LYS A 64 1.13 -8.95 -1.74
CA LYS A 64 2.54 -9.23 -2.06
C LYS A 64 3.00 -8.55 -3.34
N ILE A 65 2.17 -8.55 -4.38
CA ILE A 65 2.49 -7.87 -5.65
C ILE A 65 2.63 -6.36 -5.43
N ILE A 66 1.65 -5.74 -4.77
CA ILE A 66 1.67 -4.30 -4.49
C ILE A 66 2.90 -3.93 -3.64
N HIS A 67 3.24 -4.76 -2.66
CA HIS A 67 4.40 -4.52 -1.81
C HIS A 67 5.71 -4.60 -2.62
N ALA A 68 5.90 -5.65 -3.41
CA ALA A 68 7.08 -5.80 -4.26
C ALA A 68 7.21 -4.68 -5.30
N GLU A 69 6.10 -4.23 -5.89
CA GLU A 69 6.08 -3.11 -6.83
C GLU A 69 6.43 -1.78 -6.12
N GLY A 70 5.91 -1.57 -4.92
CA GLY A 70 6.27 -0.43 -4.08
C GLY A 70 7.75 -0.42 -3.69
N GLU A 71 8.32 -1.57 -3.33
CA GLU A 71 9.74 -1.71 -3.02
C GLU A 71 10.64 -1.43 -4.24
N LEU A 72 10.26 -1.92 -5.42
CA LEU A 72 10.96 -1.63 -6.67
C LEU A 72 10.96 -0.12 -6.94
N GLN A 73 9.78 0.51 -6.90
CA GLN A 73 9.63 1.94 -7.15
C GLN A 73 10.43 2.78 -6.15
N ALA A 74 10.41 2.41 -4.86
CA ALA A 74 11.21 3.06 -3.84
C ALA A 74 12.71 2.93 -4.13
N SER A 75 13.17 1.73 -4.48
CA SER A 75 14.57 1.44 -4.79
C SER A 75 15.07 2.23 -6.00
N GLU A 76 14.26 2.32 -7.06
CA GLU A 76 14.58 3.12 -8.25
C GLU A 76 14.72 4.60 -7.91
N LYS A 77 13.79 5.14 -7.11
CA LYS A 77 13.85 6.55 -6.68
C LYS A 77 15.07 6.83 -5.81
N LEU A 78 15.41 5.92 -4.90
CA LEU A 78 16.63 6.02 -4.08
C LEU A 78 17.90 5.95 -4.93
N ALA A 79 17.96 5.06 -5.93
CA ALA A 79 19.08 4.95 -6.84
C ALA A 79 19.25 6.22 -7.70
N GLN A 80 18.14 6.79 -8.20
CA GLN A 80 18.13 8.07 -8.90
C GLN A 80 18.65 9.20 -8.01
N ALA A 81 18.15 9.30 -6.77
CA ALA A 81 18.61 10.28 -5.80
C ALA A 81 20.10 10.12 -5.52
N ALA A 82 20.57 8.89 -5.27
CA ALA A 82 21.98 8.59 -5.03
C ALA A 82 22.87 9.02 -6.21
N LYS A 83 22.42 8.81 -7.46
CA LYS A 83 23.14 9.25 -8.65
C LYS A 83 23.26 10.78 -8.73
N ILE A 84 22.18 11.50 -8.41
CA ILE A 84 22.19 12.97 -8.36
C ILE A 84 23.15 13.45 -7.28
N ILE A 85 23.10 12.85 -6.09
CA ILE A 85 23.99 13.19 -4.98
C ILE A 85 25.46 12.90 -5.33
N ALA A 86 25.74 11.82 -6.04
CA ALA A 86 27.09 11.47 -6.47
C ALA A 86 27.63 12.43 -7.55
N SER A 87 26.77 13.08 -8.35
CA SER A 87 27.23 14.00 -9.40
C SER A 87 27.88 15.28 -8.85
N GLU A 88 27.55 15.70 -7.63
CA GLU A 88 28.10 16.91 -7.03
C GLU A 88 28.64 16.61 -5.61
N PRO A 89 29.97 16.58 -5.41
CA PRO A 89 30.59 16.22 -4.12
C PRO A 89 30.12 17.07 -2.94
N VAL A 90 29.75 18.34 -3.19
CA VAL A 90 29.21 19.27 -2.18
C VAL A 90 27.88 18.76 -1.57
N THR A 91 27.12 17.95 -2.29
CA THR A 91 25.81 17.43 -1.83
C THR A 91 25.94 16.52 -0.61
N ILE A 92 27.01 15.71 -0.53
CA ILE A 92 27.26 14.85 0.63
C ILE A 92 27.56 15.69 1.88
N GLN A 93 28.30 16.80 1.72
CA GLN A 93 28.58 17.72 2.82
C GLN A 93 27.29 18.42 3.30
N LEU A 94 26.44 18.89 2.38
CA LEU A 94 25.15 19.48 2.74
C LEU A 94 24.25 18.47 3.46
N ARG A 95 24.21 17.22 3.00
CA ARG A 95 23.46 16.16 3.68
C ARG A 95 24.02 15.86 5.08
N TYR A 96 25.35 15.87 5.25
CA TYR A 96 25.99 15.74 6.55
C TYR A 96 25.62 16.90 7.50
N LEU A 97 25.54 18.14 7.00
CA LEU A 97 25.09 19.28 7.81
C LEU A 97 23.59 19.18 8.18
N GLN A 98 22.76 18.68 7.27
CA GLN A 98 21.34 18.42 7.56
C GLN A 98 21.17 17.36 8.65
N THR A 99 21.88 16.22 8.54
CA THR A 99 21.80 15.17 9.58
C THR A 99 22.31 15.67 10.92
N LEU A 100 23.35 16.51 10.97
CA LEU A 100 23.80 17.15 12.21
C LEU A 100 22.73 18.06 12.82
N THR A 101 21.97 18.76 11.98
CA THR A 101 20.89 19.65 12.44
C THR A 101 19.72 18.83 13.00
N GLU A 102 19.33 17.75 12.32
CA GLU A 102 18.29 16.81 12.76
C GLU A 102 18.64 16.16 14.11
N ILE A 103 19.88 15.66 14.24
CA ILE A 103 20.39 15.08 15.49
C ILE A 103 20.46 16.14 16.60
N GLY A 104 20.85 17.37 16.28
CA GLY A 104 20.89 18.49 17.23
C GLY A 104 19.51 18.92 17.74
N THR A 105 18.45 18.68 16.97
CA THR A 105 17.06 18.89 17.40
C THR A 105 16.52 17.76 18.29
N GLU A 106 17.00 16.52 18.15
CA GLU A 106 16.66 15.41 19.05
C GLU A 106 17.54 15.46 20.31
N LYS A 107 16.97 15.90 21.43
CA LYS A 107 17.64 16.04 22.74
C LYS A 107 18.08 14.69 23.36
N ASN A 108 19.01 13.93 22.77
CA ASN A 108 19.59 12.72 23.39
C ASN A 108 21.13 12.72 23.32
N SER A 109 21.74 12.63 24.52
CA SER A 109 23.08 13.09 24.90
C SER A 109 24.25 12.11 24.65
N THR A 110 24.24 11.28 23.61
CA THR A 110 25.44 10.47 23.29
C THR A 110 25.58 10.30 21.78
N ILE A 111 26.41 11.15 21.19
CA ILE A 111 26.70 11.17 19.76
C ILE A 111 27.92 10.28 19.51
N VAL A 112 27.72 9.10 18.94
CA VAL A 112 28.81 8.25 18.44
C VAL A 112 29.20 8.76 17.05
N PHE A 113 30.32 9.47 16.97
CA PHE A 113 30.86 10.03 15.73
C PHE A 113 31.72 9.01 14.97
N PRO A 114 31.32 8.52 13.78
CA PRO A 114 32.27 7.93 12.86
C PRO A 114 33.04 9.06 12.17
N LEU A 115 34.29 9.32 12.59
CA LEU A 115 35.16 10.25 11.90
C LEU A 115 35.67 9.59 10.59
N PRO A 116 35.56 10.27 9.44
CA PRO A 116 36.15 9.80 8.20
C PRO A 116 37.68 9.67 8.35
N ILE A 117 38.22 8.56 7.87
CA ILE A 117 39.64 8.20 8.01
C ILE A 117 40.54 9.27 7.34
N ASP A 118 40.03 9.97 6.33
CA ASP A 118 40.72 11.05 5.62
C ASP A 118 41.09 12.24 6.53
N PHE A 119 40.24 12.56 7.51
CA PHE A 119 40.55 13.60 8.51
C PHE A 119 41.66 13.17 9.48
N LEU A 120 41.74 11.89 9.81
CA LEU A 120 42.80 11.34 10.65
C LEU A 120 44.17 11.38 9.94
N GLN A 121 44.19 11.14 8.64
CA GLN A 121 45.42 11.23 7.84
C GLN A 121 45.97 12.67 7.80
N ALA A 122 45.11 13.67 7.64
CA ALA A 122 45.50 15.08 7.68
C ALA A 122 46.17 15.49 9.01
N PHE A 123 45.66 14.98 10.14
CA PHE A 123 46.27 15.20 11.46
C PHE A 123 47.58 14.44 11.66
N SER A 124 47.75 13.26 11.05
CA SER A 124 48.99 12.49 11.13
C SER A 124 50.15 13.14 10.35
N GLY A 125 49.85 13.89 9.28
CA GLY A 125 50.83 14.65 8.50
C GLY A 125 51.46 15.82 9.26
N LEU A 126 50.74 16.42 10.21
CA LEU A 126 51.24 17.51 11.07
C LEU A 126 52.28 17.05 12.11
N LYS A 127 52.31 15.77 12.46
CA LYS A 127 53.20 15.25 13.53
C LYS A 127 54.61 14.87 13.04
N LYS A 128 54.88 14.93 11.73
CA LYS A 128 56.17 14.56 11.11
C LYS A 128 57.16 15.71 10.92
N SER A 129 56.85 16.90 11.41
CA SER A 129 57.74 18.07 11.37
C SER A 129 57.90 18.66 12.77
N ALA A 130 58.54 17.91 13.66
CA ALA A 130 59.15 18.41 14.90
C ALA A 130 60.38 17.55 15.22
#